data_AF-A0A2E3J0H7-F1
#
_entry.id   AF-A0A2E3J0H7-F1
#
_cell.length_a   1.000
_cell.length_b   1.000
_cell.length_c   1.000
_cell.angle_alpha   90.00
_cell.angle_beta   90.00
_cell.angle_gamma   90.00
#
_symmetry.space_group_name_H-M   'P 1'
#
loop_
_entity.id
_entity.type
_entity.pdbx_description
1 polymer ?
#
loop_
_entity_poly.entity_id
_entity_poly.type
_entity_poly.pdbx_seq_one_letter_code
_entity_poly.pdbx_strand_id
1 'polypeptide(L)'
;MGLCSQPTVAIVGSGSFTSYGKDSAYRMAGEFASRGITVVSGMATGIDTYAHRGALSVEGYTAAVLGSCLDHLYPVQNLGLFREIC
;
A
#
# COMPACT_ATOMS: atom_id res chain seq x y z
N MET A 1 -15.72 -6.49 -1.81
CA MET A 1 -16.37 -7.06 -0.60
C MET A 1 -15.59 -8.29 -0.16
N GLY A 2 -14.91 -8.26 1.01
CA GLY A 2 -14.30 -9.47 1.57
C GLY A 2 -12.94 -9.36 2.29
N LEU A 3 -12.34 -8.17 2.46
CA LEU A 3 -11.01 -8.06 3.08
C LEU A 3 -10.95 -8.57 4.53
N CYS A 4 -12.02 -8.40 5.32
CA CYS A 4 -12.03 -8.73 6.76
C CYS A 4 -11.81 -10.22 7.08
N SER A 5 -11.98 -11.11 6.11
CA SER A 5 -11.87 -12.56 6.30
C SER A 5 -10.54 -13.13 5.80
N GLN A 6 -9.69 -12.30 5.19
CA GLN A 6 -8.45 -12.73 4.55
C GLN A 6 -7.25 -12.40 5.44
N PRO A 7 -6.18 -13.22 5.40
CA PRO A 7 -4.93 -12.88 6.07
C PRO A 7 -4.41 -11.54 5.53
N THR A 8 -3.96 -10.67 6.44
CA THR A 8 -3.48 -9.33 6.12
C THR A 8 -2.08 -9.11 6.66
N VAL A 9 -1.27 -8.32 5.95
CA VAL A 9 0.06 -7.89 6.40
C VAL A 9 0.16 -6.38 6.33
N ALA A 10 0.67 -5.76 7.39
CA ALA A 10 0.98 -4.34 7.39
C ALA A 10 2.41 -4.12 6.90
N ILE A 11 2.58 -3.27 5.88
CA ILE A 11 3.90 -2.81 5.44
C ILE A 11 3.95 -1.30 5.66
N VAL A 12 4.79 -0.88 6.60
CA VAL A 12 4.95 0.53 6.99
C VAL A 12 6.43 0.89 6.95
N GLY A 13 6.73 2.16 6.72
CA GLY A 13 8.11 2.62 6.77
C GLY A 13 8.27 4.12 6.65
N SER A 14 9.51 4.54 6.43
CA SER A 14 9.88 5.95 6.35
C SER A 14 9.38 6.62 5.06
N GLY A 15 9.01 7.90 5.15
CA GLY A 15 8.79 8.75 3.99
C GLY A 15 10.07 9.07 3.21
N SER A 16 11.22 9.06 3.90
CA SER A 16 12.55 9.15 3.31
C SER A 16 13.17 7.76 3.26
N PHE A 17 13.28 7.18 2.06
CA PHE A 17 13.70 5.80 1.84
C PHE A 17 14.91 5.72 0.90
N THR A 18 15.68 4.64 1.02
CA THR A 18 16.73 4.28 0.05
C THR A 18 16.12 3.49 -1.11
N SER A 19 16.83 3.39 -2.24
CA SER A 19 16.40 2.54 -3.36
C SER A 19 16.15 1.10 -2.91
N TYR A 20 17.02 0.56 -2.05
CA TYR A 20 16.82 -0.77 -1.48
C TYR A 20 15.53 -0.89 -0.66
N GLY A 21 15.22 0.10 0.18
CA GLY A 21 13.99 0.10 0.99
C GLY A 21 12.74 0.11 0.11
N LYS A 22 12.74 0.96 -0.92
CA LYS A 22 11.69 1.00 -1.95
C LYS A 22 11.52 -0.36 -2.63
N ASP A 23 12.59 -0.93 -3.15
CA ASP A 23 12.53 -2.17 -3.93
C ASP A 23 12.10 -3.35 -3.05
N SER A 24 12.56 -3.38 -1.80
CA SER A 24 12.16 -4.39 -0.82
C SER A 24 10.67 -4.28 -0.50
N ALA A 25 10.16 -3.09 -0.22
CA ALA A 25 8.74 -2.88 0.08
C ALA A 25 7.84 -3.29 -1.09
N TYR A 26 8.21 -2.91 -2.31
CA TYR A 26 7.48 -3.29 -3.52
C TYR A 26 7.47 -4.81 -3.73
N ARG A 27 8.63 -5.47 -3.63
CA ARG A 27 8.75 -6.92 -3.84
C ARG A 27 8.00 -7.71 -2.78
N MET A 28 8.18 -7.37 -1.51
CA MET A 28 7.49 -8.04 -0.41
C MET A 28 5.97 -7.89 -0.55
N ALA A 29 5.48 -6.70 -0.87
CA ALA A 29 4.05 -6.46 -1.07
C ALA A 29 3.48 -7.32 -2.21
N GLY A 30 4.16 -7.38 -3.36
CA GLY A 30 3.76 -8.25 -4.47
C GLY A 30 3.79 -9.74 -4.12
N GLU A 31 4.80 -10.19 -3.37
CA GLU A 31 4.88 -11.59 -2.92
C GLU A 31 3.76 -11.96 -1.94
N PHE A 32 3.38 -11.08 -1.02
CA PHE A 32 2.24 -11.33 -0.13
C PHE A 32 0.92 -11.28 -0.89
N ALA A 33 0.72 -10.27 -1.73
CA ALA A 33 -0.50 -10.08 -2.50
C ALA A 33 -0.78 -11.23 -3.47
N SER A 34 0.27 -11.75 -4.15
CA SER A 34 0.17 -12.92 -5.04
C SER A 34 -0.23 -14.22 -4.31
N ARG A 35 -0.05 -14.28 -2.99
CA ARG A 35 -0.48 -15.40 -2.13
C ARG A 35 -1.87 -15.20 -1.53
N GLY A 36 -2.59 -14.17 -1.95
CA GLY A 36 -3.91 -13.82 -1.41
C GLY A 36 -3.87 -13.16 -0.05
N ILE A 37 -2.71 -12.63 0.38
CA ILE A 37 -2.58 -11.85 1.61
C ILE A 37 -2.78 -10.38 1.27
N THR A 38 -3.73 -9.73 1.95
CA THR A 38 -4.00 -8.31 1.70
C THR A 38 -2.92 -7.43 2.34
N VAL A 39 -2.33 -6.53 1.55
CA VAL A 39 -1.34 -5.56 2.04
C VAL A 39 -2.03 -4.32 2.58
N VAL A 40 -1.75 -3.97 3.83
CA VAL A 40 -2.29 -2.79 4.51
C VAL A 40 -1.19 -1.75 4.73
N SER A 41 -1.44 -0.48 4.43
CA SER A 41 -0.48 0.61 4.66
C SER A 41 -1.15 1.97 4.83
N GLY A 42 -0.40 3.02 5.18
CA GLY A 42 -0.91 4.32 5.64
C GLY A 42 -1.13 5.39 4.55
N MET A 43 -0.99 5.04 3.27
CA MET A 43 -1.08 5.98 2.11
C MET A 43 -0.07 7.14 2.13
N ALA A 44 0.89 7.16 3.06
CA ALA A 44 1.91 8.19 3.10
C ALA A 44 2.83 8.13 1.86
N THR A 45 3.55 9.22 1.59
CA THR A 45 4.66 9.18 0.63
C THR A 45 5.72 8.18 1.09
N GLY A 46 6.33 7.46 0.16
CA GLY A 46 7.50 6.63 0.45
C GLY A 46 7.17 5.14 0.51
N ILE A 47 7.61 4.45 1.57
CA ILE A 47 7.46 2.99 1.68
C ILE A 47 6.00 2.55 1.49
N ASP A 48 5.05 3.25 2.10
CA ASP A 48 3.62 2.98 1.99
C ASP A 48 3.14 3.02 0.53
N THR A 49 3.60 4.01 -0.24
CA THR A 49 3.29 4.14 -1.67
C THR A 49 3.78 2.92 -2.46
N TYR A 50 5.00 2.44 -2.17
CA TYR A 50 5.57 1.29 -2.88
C TYR A 50 4.98 -0.04 -2.43
N ALA A 51 4.53 -0.14 -1.18
CA ALA A 51 3.80 -1.31 -0.70
C ALA A 51 2.48 -1.46 -1.47
N HIS A 52 1.67 -0.40 -1.57
CA HIS A 52 0.45 -0.42 -2.35
C HIS A 52 0.69 -0.74 -3.83
N ARG A 53 1.70 -0.10 -4.45
CA ARG A 53 2.07 -0.37 -5.85
C ARG A 53 2.51 -1.81 -6.07
N GLY A 54 3.26 -2.39 -5.14
CA GLY A 54 3.69 -3.79 -5.21
C GLY A 54 2.52 -4.75 -5.21
N ALA A 55 1.54 -4.51 -4.31
CA ALA A 55 0.33 -5.32 -4.25
C ALA A 55 -0.54 -5.22 -5.53
N LEU A 56 -0.72 -4.00 -6.04
CA LEU A 56 -1.47 -3.74 -7.27
C LEU A 56 -0.79 -4.35 -8.51
N SER A 57 0.54 -4.43 -8.53
CA SER A 57 1.29 -4.96 -9.68
C SER A 57 1.02 -6.44 -10.00
N VAL A 58 0.46 -7.17 -9.03
CA VAL A 58 0.09 -8.60 -9.16
C VAL A 58 -1.43 -8.79 -9.11
N GLU A 59 -2.20 -7.71 -9.31
CA GLU A 59 -3.67 -7.70 -9.24
C GLU A 59 -4.21 -8.22 -7.89
N GLY A 60 -3.40 -8.09 -6.83
CA GLY A 60 -3.78 -8.50 -5.48
C GLY A 60 -4.46 -7.39 -4.69
N TYR A 61 -4.90 -7.72 -3.48
CA TYR A 61 -5.65 -6.79 -2.64
C TYR A 61 -4.72 -5.91 -1.79
N THR A 62 -5.08 -4.64 -1.69
CA THR A 62 -4.45 -3.71 -0.75
C THR A 62 -5.48 -2.79 -0.10
N ALA A 63 -5.23 -2.36 1.13
CA ALA A 63 -6.05 -1.41 1.86
C ALA A 63 -5.22 -0.28 2.43
N ALA A 64 -5.72 0.94 2.26
CA ALA A 64 -5.11 2.15 2.80
C ALA A 64 -5.82 2.59 4.09
N VAL A 65 -5.05 2.80 5.15
CA VAL A 65 -5.53 3.42 6.39
C VAL A 65 -5.18 4.90 6.36
N LEU A 66 -6.18 5.73 6.12
CA LEU A 66 -6.00 7.18 6.08
C LEU A 66 -5.98 7.76 7.50
N GLY A 67 -4.93 8.52 7.81
CA GLY A 67 -4.88 9.35 9.02
C GLY A 67 -5.63 10.68 8.89
N SER A 68 -6.11 11.00 7.69
CA SER A 68 -6.90 12.20 7.39
C SER A 68 -8.34 11.83 7.04
N CYS A 69 -9.24 12.83 7.07
CA CYS A 69 -10.59 12.64 6.56
C CYS A 69 -10.55 12.29 5.06
N LEU A 70 -11.50 11.49 4.59
CA LEU A 70 -11.65 11.13 3.17
C LEU A 70 -11.78 12.37 2.27
N ASP A 71 -12.34 13.47 2.79
CA ASP A 71 -12.46 14.75 2.10
C ASP A 71 -11.15 15.55 2.04
N HIS A 72 -10.13 15.13 2.77
CA HIS A 72 -8.82 15.79 2.85
C HIS A 72 -7.70 14.77 2.65
N LEU A 73 -7.61 14.24 1.43
CA LEU A 73 -6.58 13.27 1.06
C LEU A 73 -5.19 13.90 1.13
N TYR A 74 -4.35 13.36 2.01
CA TYR A 74 -2.96 13.73 2.15
C TYR A 74 -2.09 12.48 2.05
N PRO A 75 -0.97 12.51 1.30
CA PRO A 75 -0.44 13.62 0.51
C PRO A 75 -1.04 13.70 -0.91
N VAL A 76 -1.14 14.91 -1.47
CA VAL A 76 -1.74 15.19 -2.80
C VAL A 76 -1.06 14.40 -3.93
N GLN A 77 0.26 14.12 -3.81
CA GLN A 77 0.98 13.35 -4.83
C GLN A 77 0.48 11.90 -4.96
N ASN A 78 -0.15 11.34 -3.93
CA ASN A 78 -0.67 9.98 -3.92
C ASN A 78 -2.15 9.87 -4.34
N LEU A 79 -2.78 10.96 -4.79
CA LEU A 79 -4.18 10.94 -5.24
C LEU A 79 -4.46 9.95 -6.38
N GLY A 80 -3.51 9.80 -7.32
CA GLY A 80 -3.62 8.81 -8.39
C GLY A 80 -3.64 7.39 -7.84
N LEU A 81 -2.71 7.07 -6.95
CA LEU A 81 -2.64 5.77 -6.29
C LEU A 81 -3.88 5.50 -5.42
N PHE A 82 -4.40 6.50 -4.72
CA PHE A 82 -5.63 6.37 -3.95
C PHE A 82 -6.81 5.94 -4.84
N ARG A 83 -6.93 6.51 -6.05
CA ARG A 83 -7.95 6.12 -7.03
C ARG A 83 -7.77 4.71 -7.61
N GLU A 84 -6.56 4.16 -7.58
CA GLU A 84 -6.31 2.79 -8.02
C GLU A 84 -6.67 1.75 -6.94
N ILE A 85 -6.67 2.14 -5.67
CA ILE A 85 -7.01 1.27 -4.54
C ILE A 85 -8.53 1.22 -4.28
N CYS A 86 -9.24 2.33 -4.53
CA CYS A 86 -10.69 2.44 -4.37
C CYS A 86 -11.46 1.89 -5.57
#